data_AF-A0AAD1S975-F1
#
_entry.id   AF-A0AAD1S975-F1
#
_cell.length_a   1.000
_cell.length_b   1.000
_cell.length_c   1.000
_cell.angle_alpha   90.00
_cell.angle_beta   90.00
_cell.angle_gamma   90.00
#
_symmetry.space_group_name_H-M   'P 1'
#
loop_
_entity.id
_entity.type
_entity.pdbx_description
1 polymer ?
#
loop_
_entity_poly.entity_id
_entity_poly.type
_entity_poly.pdbx_seq_one_letter_code
_entity_poly.pdbx_strand_id
1 'polypeptide(L)'
;MEEIVDAQNTAADRIQQLESQLAKYEMKLMDLDSVGPLEMQQPKKCCYAEAAQQRSYQPNSPAFASSLILSAATLSQWKAYQRLTDVLREQQIIYRWGFLTRLIIIRNCTTSVVVSVEEGVLLLQQWNLCPTEEPESTKSLRGLKREWSPLAINSKWHPASIQRCQH
;
A
#
# COMPACT_ATOMS: atom_id res chain seq x y z
N MET A 1 11.87 -47.87 16.84
CA MET A 1 10.62 -47.49 17.55
C MET A 1 10.89 -46.53 18.70
N GLU A 2 12.02 -46.64 19.42
CA GLU A 2 12.39 -45.69 20.49
C GLU A 2 12.62 -44.25 19.98
N GLU A 3 13.24 -44.07 18.81
CA GLU A 3 13.55 -42.74 18.26
C GLU A 3 12.31 -41.86 17.96
N ILE A 4 11.15 -42.49 17.70
CA ILE A 4 9.89 -41.77 17.44
C ILE A 4 9.30 -41.23 18.76
N VAL A 5 9.53 -41.92 19.87
CA VAL A 5 9.03 -41.54 21.19
C VAL A 5 9.79 -40.32 21.72
N ASP A 6 11.11 -40.26 21.50
CA ASP A 6 11.93 -39.13 21.93
C ASP A 6 11.61 -37.84 21.16
N ALA A 7 11.29 -37.95 19.86
CA ALA A 7 10.85 -36.83 19.05
C ALA A 7 9.48 -36.28 19.51
N GLN A 8 8.56 -37.16 19.91
CA GLN A 8 7.25 -36.76 20.43
C GLN A 8 7.34 -36.07 21.80
N ASN A 9 8.21 -36.57 22.68
CA ASN A 9 8.45 -35.96 24.00
C ASN A 9 9.06 -34.56 23.86
N THR A 10 10.02 -34.38 22.94
CA THR A 10 10.63 -33.07 22.67
C THR A 10 9.63 -32.05 22.11
N ALA A 11 8.66 -32.51 21.31
CA ALA A 11 7.61 -31.64 20.77
C ALA A 11 6.64 -31.18 21.87
N ALA A 12 6.27 -32.07 22.80
CA ALA A 12 5.41 -31.74 23.93
C ALA A 12 6.05 -30.69 24.85
N ASP A 13 7.34 -30.83 25.16
CA ASP A 13 8.07 -29.86 26.00
C ASP A 13 8.11 -28.46 25.35
N ARG A 14 8.30 -28.41 24.02
CA ARG A 14 8.27 -27.13 23.27
C ARG A 14 6.90 -26.46 23.31
N ILE A 15 5.82 -27.23 23.21
CA ILE A 15 4.46 -26.70 23.30
C ILE A 15 4.23 -26.09 24.69
N GLN A 16 4.58 -26.81 25.75
CA GLN A 16 4.42 -26.32 27.12
C GLN A 16 5.26 -25.05 27.38
N GLN A 17 6.47 -24.97 26.80
CA GLN A 17 7.31 -23.78 26.87
C GLN A 17 6.67 -22.57 26.17
N LEU A 18 6.04 -22.77 25.01
CA LEU A 18 5.36 -21.70 24.26
C LEU A 18 4.10 -21.21 24.99
N GLU A 19 3.33 -22.11 25.59
CA GLU A 19 2.15 -21.75 26.39
C GLU A 19 2.54 -20.89 27.61
N SER A 20 3.63 -21.24 28.29
CA SER A 20 4.17 -20.42 29.39
C SER A 20 4.61 -19.03 28.93
N GLN A 21 5.20 -18.92 27.73
CA GLN A 21 5.56 -17.62 27.16
C GLN A 21 4.34 -16.78 26.79
N LEU A 22 3.30 -17.38 26.19
CA LEU A 22 2.06 -16.68 25.86
C LEU A 22 1.39 -16.10 27.10
N ALA A 23 1.27 -16.88 28.17
CA ALA A 23 0.70 -16.41 29.44
C ALA A 23 1.48 -15.21 30.02
N LYS A 24 2.82 -15.20 29.88
CA LYS A 24 3.67 -14.07 30.28
C LYS A 24 3.40 -12.80 29.47
N TYR A 25 3.08 -12.93 28.19
CA TYR A 25 2.75 -11.78 27.34
C TYR A 25 1.32 -11.28 27.56
N GLU A 26 0.34 -12.15 27.82
CA GLU A 26 -1.03 -11.76 28.15
C GLU A 26 -1.10 -10.90 29.42
N MET A 27 -0.36 -11.30 30.47
CA MET A 27 -0.18 -10.51 31.68
C MET A 27 0.35 -9.09 31.40
N LYS A 28 1.24 -8.94 30.41
CA LYS A 28 1.84 -7.65 30.06
C LYS A 28 0.91 -6.75 29.23
N LEU A 29 -0.08 -7.33 28.54
CA LEU A 29 -1.06 -6.55 27.78
C LEU A 29 -2.13 -5.92 28.69
N MET A 30 -2.49 -6.57 29.80
CA MET A 30 -3.51 -6.02 30.71
C MET A 30 -3.08 -4.77 31.48
N ASP A 31 -1.78 -4.44 31.51
CA ASP A 31 -1.27 -3.18 32.09
C ASP A 31 -1.41 -1.96 31.15
N LEU A 32 -1.71 -2.17 29.85
CA LEU A 32 -1.77 -1.09 28.86
C LEU A 32 -3.15 -0.42 28.74
N ASP A 33 -4.20 -0.98 29.35
CA ASP A 33 -5.54 -0.38 29.36
C ASP A 33 -5.69 0.75 30.41
N SER A 34 -4.64 1.03 31.19
CA SER A 34 -4.58 2.18 32.12
C SER A 34 -3.96 3.44 31.49
N VAL A 35 -3.98 3.57 30.17
CA VAL A 35 -3.72 4.88 29.54
C VAL A 35 -5.07 5.62 29.50
N GLY A 36 -5.25 6.53 30.45
CA GLY A 36 -6.44 7.36 30.56
C GLY A 36 -6.81 8.07 29.24
N PRO A 37 -8.07 8.54 29.12
CA PRO A 37 -8.56 9.14 27.89
C PRO A 37 -7.63 10.27 27.45
N LEU A 38 -6.99 10.10 26.29
CA LEU A 38 -6.23 11.14 25.60
C LEU A 38 -7.19 12.29 25.34
N GLU A 39 -7.13 13.30 26.21
CA GLU A 39 -7.83 14.55 26.06
C GLU A 39 -7.40 15.15 24.72
N MET A 40 -8.32 15.06 23.76
CA MET A 40 -8.13 15.47 22.38
C MET A 40 -8.06 17.01 22.37
N GLN A 41 -6.86 17.52 22.62
CA GLN A 41 -6.56 18.93 22.63
C GLN A 41 -6.86 19.49 21.24
N GLN A 42 -8.00 20.17 21.11
CA GLN A 42 -8.47 20.72 19.85
C GLN A 42 -7.36 21.60 19.25
N PRO A 43 -7.00 21.42 17.97
CA PRO A 43 -6.03 22.27 17.32
C PRO A 43 -6.55 23.70 17.36
N LYS A 44 -5.82 24.56 18.09
CA LYS A 44 -6.02 26.01 18.08
C LYS A 44 -6.07 26.44 16.62
N LYS A 45 -7.18 27.06 16.24
CA LYS A 45 -7.41 27.63 14.91
C LYS A 45 -6.23 28.55 14.58
N CYS A 46 -5.27 28.04 13.80
CA CYS A 46 -4.30 28.90 13.14
C CYS A 46 -5.09 29.69 12.11
N CYS A 47 -5.38 30.95 12.44
CA CYS A 47 -5.77 31.96 11.48
C CYS A 47 -4.63 32.05 10.46
N TYR A 48 -4.76 31.36 9.33
CA TYR A 48 -3.95 31.63 8.16
C TYR A 48 -4.36 33.02 7.66
N ALA A 49 -3.59 34.02 8.08
CA ALA A 49 -3.59 35.31 7.44
C ALA A 49 -3.09 35.09 6.00
N GLU A 50 -4.02 35.24 5.08
CA GLU A 50 -3.86 35.23 3.64
C GLU A 50 -3.00 36.44 3.20
N ALA A 51 -1.69 36.37 3.44
CA ALA A 51 -0.74 37.26 2.81
C ALA A 51 -0.47 36.74 1.40
N ALA A 52 -1.31 37.18 0.48
CA ALA A 52 -1.16 37.04 -0.96
C ALA A 52 0.15 37.68 -1.43
N GLN A 53 1.26 36.95 -1.32
CA GLN A 53 2.51 37.32 -1.96
C GLN A 53 2.58 36.58 -3.29
N GLN A 54 2.00 37.22 -4.31
CA GLN A 54 2.22 36.93 -5.73
C GLN A 54 3.73 37.04 -6.03
N ARG A 55 4.51 36.01 -5.69
CA ARG A 55 5.80 35.78 -6.34
C ARG A 55 5.48 35.29 -7.73
N SER A 56 5.60 36.21 -8.69
CA SER A 56 5.63 35.92 -10.11
C SER A 56 6.51 34.71 -10.37
N TYR A 57 5.90 33.58 -10.73
CA TYR A 57 6.62 32.45 -11.27
C TYR A 57 7.33 32.94 -12.54
N GLN A 58 8.66 33.05 -12.47
CA GLN A 58 9.52 33.26 -13.63
C GLN A 58 9.77 31.87 -14.24
N PRO A 59 9.17 31.51 -15.39
CA PRO A 59 9.27 30.17 -15.97
C PRO A 59 10.64 29.81 -16.56
N ASN A 60 11.63 30.70 -16.42
CA ASN A 60 12.88 30.63 -17.19
C ASN A 60 14.13 30.35 -16.33
N SER A 61 13.99 29.80 -15.12
CA SER A 61 15.17 29.41 -14.33
C SER A 61 15.59 27.97 -14.68
N PRO A 62 16.73 27.76 -15.37
CA PRO A 62 17.23 26.43 -15.74
C PRO A 62 17.74 25.60 -14.54
N ALA A 63 17.58 26.09 -13.30
CA ALA A 63 18.19 25.52 -12.10
C ALA A 63 17.36 24.40 -11.41
N PHE A 64 16.16 24.07 -11.90
CA PHE A 64 15.29 23.06 -11.27
C PHE A 64 15.04 21.79 -12.09
N ALA A 65 15.81 21.57 -13.16
CA ALA A 65 15.88 20.25 -13.80
C ALA A 65 16.75 19.29 -12.97
N SER A 66 16.53 19.22 -11.66
CA SER A 66 16.94 18.08 -10.84
C SER A 66 16.05 16.92 -11.24
N SER A 67 16.38 16.33 -12.40
CA SER A 67 15.85 15.05 -12.84
C SER A 67 15.92 14.11 -11.66
N LEU A 68 14.77 13.71 -11.12
CA LEU A 68 14.67 12.65 -10.12
C LEU A 68 15.15 11.38 -10.83
N ILE A 69 16.46 11.13 -10.76
CA ILE A 69 17.05 9.90 -11.24
C ILE A 69 16.52 8.81 -10.33
N LEU A 70 15.45 8.15 -10.77
CA LEU A 70 14.94 6.96 -10.12
C LEU A 70 16.03 5.91 -10.16
N SER A 71 16.32 5.30 -9.01
CA SER A 71 17.27 4.20 -8.97
C SER A 71 16.77 3.05 -9.86
N ALA A 72 17.68 2.28 -10.45
CA ALA A 72 17.32 1.10 -11.23
C ALA A 72 16.47 0.09 -10.41
N ALA A 73 16.71 0.01 -9.10
CA ALA A 73 15.92 -0.82 -8.18
C ALA A 73 14.45 -0.37 -8.12
N THR A 74 14.19 0.93 -8.08
CA THR A 74 12.83 1.51 -8.07
C THR A 74 12.08 1.17 -9.37
N LEU A 75 12.76 1.25 -10.52
CA LEU A 75 12.17 0.91 -11.81
C LEU A 75 11.85 -0.59 -11.91
N SER A 76 12.73 -1.46 -11.41
CA SER A 76 12.47 -2.90 -11.34
C SER A 76 11.25 -3.22 -10.46
N GLN A 77 11.10 -2.54 -9.32
CA GLN A 77 9.91 -2.68 -8.47
C GLN A 77 8.64 -2.25 -9.21
N TRP A 78 8.64 -1.10 -9.89
CA TRP A 78 7.48 -0.65 -10.66
C TRP A 78 7.07 -1.64 -11.75
N LYS A 79 8.05 -2.22 -12.44
CA LYS A 79 7.81 -3.27 -13.43
C LYS A 79 7.17 -4.52 -12.80
N ALA A 80 7.57 -4.88 -11.58
CA ALA A 80 6.96 -6.00 -10.86
C ALA A 80 5.49 -5.69 -10.46
N TYR A 81 5.21 -4.46 -10.01
CA TYR A 81 3.84 -4.01 -9.72
C TYR A 81 2.96 -3.88 -10.95
N GLN A 82 3.53 -3.77 -12.16
CA GLN A 82 2.75 -3.61 -13.38
C GLN A 82 1.73 -4.75 -13.55
N ARG A 83 2.14 -5.98 -13.27
CA ARG A 83 1.26 -7.17 -13.30
C ARG A 83 0.09 -7.04 -12.32
N LEU A 84 0.36 -6.62 -11.09
CA LEU A 84 -0.67 -6.36 -10.08
C LEU A 84 -1.66 -5.30 -10.58
N THR A 85 -1.17 -4.19 -11.13
CA THR A 85 -2.02 -3.10 -11.60
C THR A 85 -2.85 -3.45 -12.84
N ASP A 86 -2.39 -4.38 -13.66
CA ASP A 86 -3.16 -4.86 -14.81
C ASP A 86 -4.35 -5.70 -14.35
N VAL A 87 -4.17 -6.63 -13.40
CA VAL A 87 -5.28 -7.38 -12.79
C VAL A 87 -6.27 -6.44 -12.08
N LEU A 88 -5.78 -5.46 -11.32
CA LEU A 88 -6.64 -4.46 -10.68
C LEU A 88 -7.44 -3.66 -11.71
N ARG A 89 -6.84 -3.33 -12.87
CA ARG A 89 -7.51 -2.62 -13.96
C ARG A 89 -8.57 -3.49 -14.64
N GLU A 90 -8.29 -4.77 -14.89
CA GLU A 90 -9.24 -5.73 -15.46
C GLU A 90 -10.49 -5.86 -14.58
N GLN A 91 -10.29 -5.91 -13.27
CA GLN A 91 -11.36 -6.02 -12.28
C GLN A 91 -12.03 -4.67 -11.92
N GLN A 92 -11.65 -3.58 -12.60
CA GLN A 92 -12.15 -2.22 -12.33
C GLN A 92 -11.98 -1.77 -10.86
N ILE A 93 -10.91 -2.23 -10.20
CA ILE A 93 -10.60 -1.84 -8.82
C ILE A 93 -9.82 -0.52 -8.85
N ILE A 94 -10.26 0.44 -8.03
CA ILE A 94 -9.62 1.75 -7.93
C ILE A 94 -8.32 1.61 -7.15
N TYR A 95 -7.21 2.08 -7.70
CA TYR A 95 -5.92 2.14 -7.02
C TYR A 95 -5.22 3.49 -7.25
N ARG A 96 -4.28 3.81 -6.38
CA ARG A 96 -3.45 5.03 -6.43
C ARG A 96 -2.02 4.71 -6.05
N TRP A 97 -1.08 5.41 -6.67
CA TRP A 97 0.33 5.34 -6.30
C TRP A 97 0.63 6.25 -5.12
N GLY A 98 1.25 5.69 -4.09
CA GLY A 98 1.86 6.41 -2.99
C GLY A 98 3.32 6.76 -3.25
N PHE A 99 3.93 7.48 -2.32
CA PHE A 99 5.35 7.81 -2.35
C PHE A 99 6.21 6.54 -2.22
N LEU A 100 7.34 6.48 -2.94
CA LEU A 100 8.32 5.38 -2.89
C LEU A 100 7.69 3.99 -3.11
N THR A 101 7.05 3.79 -4.26
CA THR A 101 6.57 2.48 -4.74
C THR A 101 5.44 1.81 -3.94
N ARG A 102 4.79 2.51 -3.02
CA ARG A 102 3.60 1.99 -2.32
C ARG A 102 2.37 2.03 -3.22
N LEU A 103 1.60 0.94 -3.25
CA LEU A 103 0.34 0.86 -4.00
C LEU A 103 -0.83 0.90 -3.02
N ILE A 104 -1.70 1.90 -3.15
CA ILE A 104 -2.89 2.07 -2.30
C ILE A 104 -4.10 1.57 -3.10
N ILE A 105 -4.74 0.52 -2.62
CA ILE A 105 -5.88 -0.12 -3.27
C ILE A 105 -7.14 0.20 -2.47
N ILE A 106 -8.20 0.63 -3.16
CA ILE A 106 -9.48 1.01 -2.55
C ILE A 106 -10.54 0.05 -3.04
N ARG A 107 -11.06 -0.79 -2.14
CA ARG A 107 -12.12 -1.76 -2.45
C ARG A 107 -13.13 -1.80 -1.31
N ASN A 108 -14.43 -1.71 -1.62
CA ASN A 108 -15.53 -1.78 -0.64
C ASN A 108 -15.34 -0.84 0.57
N CYS A 109 -15.09 0.46 0.34
CA CYS A 109 -14.79 1.46 1.39
C CYS A 109 -13.50 1.14 2.23
N THR A 110 -12.74 0.08 1.91
CA THR A 110 -11.51 -0.31 2.62
C THR A 110 -10.27 0.06 1.81
N THR A 111 -9.35 0.78 2.44
CA THR A 111 -8.04 1.14 1.87
C THR A 111 -6.97 0.18 2.36
N SER A 112 -6.37 -0.57 1.45
CA SER A 112 -5.21 -1.43 1.73
C SER A 112 -3.95 -0.78 1.14
N VAL A 113 -2.87 -0.74 1.91
CA VAL A 113 -1.57 -0.23 1.46
C VAL A 113 -0.65 -1.42 1.25
N VAL A 114 -0.17 -1.58 0.02
CA VAL A 114 0.73 -2.64 -0.39
C VAL A 114 2.14 -2.05 -0.50
N VAL A 115 3.06 -2.57 0.31
CA VAL A 115 4.45 -2.09 0.37
C VAL A 115 5.40 -3.01 -0.39
N SER A 116 5.08 -4.31 -0.48
CA SER A 116 5.81 -5.28 -1.29
C SER A 116 4.93 -5.93 -2.37
N VAL A 117 5.55 -6.51 -3.39
CA VAL A 117 4.82 -7.24 -4.44
C VAL A 117 4.18 -8.50 -3.87
N GLU A 118 4.86 -9.17 -2.93
CA GLU A 118 4.36 -10.38 -2.25
C GLU A 118 3.08 -10.09 -1.47
N GLU A 119 3.04 -8.98 -0.71
CA GLU A 119 1.82 -8.52 -0.02
C GLU A 119 0.68 -8.29 -1.01
N GLY A 120 0.98 -7.70 -2.17
CA GLY A 120 -0.01 -7.48 -3.22
C GLY A 120 -0.58 -8.78 -3.79
N VAL A 121 0.28 -9.78 -4.00
CA VAL A 121 -0.14 -11.11 -4.50
C VAL A 121 -0.99 -11.82 -3.46
N LEU A 122 -0.59 -11.82 -2.19
CA LEU A 122 -1.37 -12.42 -1.10
C LEU A 122 -2.75 -11.75 -0.97
N LEU A 123 -2.80 -10.42 -1.09
CA LEU A 123 -4.04 -9.65 -1.05
C LEU A 123 -4.96 -9.99 -2.24
N LEU A 124 -4.41 -10.16 -3.44
CA LEU A 124 -5.18 -10.62 -4.61
C LEU A 124 -5.67 -12.06 -4.44
N GLN A 125 -4.85 -12.95 -3.87
CA GLN A 125 -5.24 -14.33 -3.56
C GLN A 125 -6.38 -14.39 -2.55
N GLN A 126 -6.32 -13.58 -1.49
CA GLN A 126 -7.39 -13.45 -0.50
C GLN A 126 -8.73 -13.04 -1.15
N TRP A 127 -8.66 -12.31 -2.27
CA TRP A 127 -9.83 -11.89 -3.02
C TRP A 127 -10.24 -12.84 -4.15
N ASN A 128 -9.58 -14.00 -4.27
CA ASN A 128 -9.74 -14.94 -5.38
C ASN A 128 -9.48 -14.31 -6.76
N LEU A 129 -8.65 -13.26 -6.82
CA LEU A 129 -8.20 -12.59 -8.04
C LEU A 129 -6.80 -13.07 -8.41
N CYS A 130 -6.59 -14.39 -8.35
CA CYS A 130 -5.28 -14.97 -8.56
C CYS A 130 -4.81 -14.60 -9.97
N PRO A 131 -3.68 -13.90 -10.14
CA PRO A 131 -3.09 -13.76 -11.46
C PRO A 131 -2.77 -15.17 -11.91
N THR A 132 -3.50 -15.68 -12.90
CA THR A 132 -3.18 -16.96 -13.51
C THR A 132 -1.72 -16.89 -13.92
N GLU A 133 -0.86 -17.61 -13.21
CA GLU A 133 0.54 -17.75 -13.55
C GLU A 133 0.63 -18.58 -14.83
N GLU A 134 0.24 -18.00 -15.96
CA GLU A 134 0.60 -18.55 -17.25
C GLU A 134 1.91 -17.89 -17.67
N PRO A 135 3.04 -18.62 -17.57
CA PRO A 135 4.29 -18.20 -18.19
C PRO A 135 4.22 -18.51 -19.69
N GLU A 136 3.24 -17.99 -20.42
CA GLU A 136 3.12 -18.27 -21.86
C GLU A 136 3.23 -17.00 -22.71
N SER A 137 4.43 -16.88 -23.28
CA SER A 137 4.60 -16.82 -24.73
C SER A 137 4.15 -15.52 -25.41
N THR A 138 5.11 -14.60 -25.54
CA THR A 138 5.42 -13.85 -26.77
C THR A 138 4.25 -13.37 -27.64
N LYS A 139 3.14 -12.88 -27.07
CA LYS A 139 2.19 -12.06 -27.83
C LYS A 139 2.73 -10.64 -27.92
N SER A 140 3.56 -10.47 -28.95
CA SER A 140 4.01 -9.23 -29.57
C SER A 140 3.09 -8.04 -29.25
N LEU A 141 3.64 -7.06 -28.54
CA LEU A 141 3.09 -5.72 -28.31
C LEU A 141 2.96 -4.92 -29.62
N ARG A 142 2.18 -5.43 -30.58
CA ARG A 142 1.76 -4.70 -31.78
C ARG A 142 0.27 -4.42 -31.66
N GLY A 143 -0.10 -3.40 -30.89
CA GLY A 143 -1.52 -3.00 -30.86
C GLY A 143 -1.96 -1.90 -29.90
N LEU A 144 -1.16 -1.51 -28.89
CA LEU A 144 -1.56 -0.45 -27.94
C LEU A 144 -0.74 0.82 -28.15
N LYS A 145 -0.78 1.35 -29.39
CA LYS A 145 -0.51 2.76 -29.66
C LYS A 145 -1.78 3.55 -29.33
N ARG A 146 -2.25 3.49 -28.07
CA ARG A 146 -3.19 4.51 -27.58
C ARG A 146 -2.36 5.73 -27.26
N GLU A 147 -2.57 6.75 -28.07
CA GLU A 147 -2.00 8.09 -27.90
C GLU A 147 -2.29 8.58 -26.48
N TRP A 148 -1.30 8.45 -25.61
CA TRP A 148 -1.25 9.23 -24.39
C TRP A 148 -0.99 10.68 -24.83
N SER A 149 -2.05 11.45 -25.05
CA SER A 149 -1.93 12.89 -25.24
C SER A 149 -1.77 13.56 -23.87
N PRO A 150 -0.62 14.19 -23.56
CA PRO A 150 -0.39 14.87 -22.27
C PRO A 150 -1.25 16.14 -22.07
N LEU A 151 -2.15 16.45 -23.01
CA LEU A 151 -2.94 17.69 -23.03
C LEU A 151 -4.34 17.58 -22.38
N ALA A 152 -4.73 16.42 -21.85
CA ALA A 152 -6.04 16.22 -21.21
C ALA A 152 -6.02 16.31 -19.67
N ILE A 153 -5.01 16.95 -19.06
CA ILE A 153 -4.93 17.16 -17.59
C ILE A 153 -5.76 18.37 -17.11
N ASN A 154 -6.49 19.06 -18.00
CA ASN A 154 -7.38 20.17 -17.63
C ASN A 154 -8.80 19.77 -17.18
N SER A 155 -9.08 18.48 -16.96
CA SER A 155 -10.29 18.08 -16.26
C SER A 155 -10.13 18.45 -14.79
N LYS A 156 -10.87 19.47 -14.35
CA LYS A 156 -11.04 19.87 -12.94
C LYS A 156 -10.98 18.62 -12.06
N TRP A 157 -9.96 18.55 -11.20
CA TRP A 157 -9.89 17.57 -10.13
C TRP A 157 -11.17 17.68 -9.31
N HIS A 158 -12.13 16.80 -9.56
CA HIS A 158 -13.21 16.59 -8.63
C HIS A 158 -12.61 15.78 -7.48
N PRO A 159 -12.47 16.33 -6.26
CA PRO A 159 -12.21 15.48 -5.12
C PRO A 159 -13.33 14.44 -5.13
N ALA A 160 -12.97 13.16 -5.27
CA ALA A 160 -13.92 12.08 -5.12
C ALA A 160 -14.64 12.34 -3.80
N SER A 161 -15.92 12.71 -3.87
CA SER A 161 -16.75 12.82 -2.68
C SER A 161 -16.76 11.41 -2.12
N ILE A 162 -15.96 11.19 -1.09
CA ILE A 162 -16.01 10.01 -0.24
C ILE A 162 -17.41 10.07 0.35
N GLN A 163 -18.38 9.45 -0.34
CA GLN A 163 -19.67 9.19 0.25
C GLN A 163 -19.37 8.36 1.48
N ARG A 164 -19.56 8.98 2.65
CA ARG A 164 -19.54 8.26 3.92
C ARG A 164 -20.53 7.12 3.75
N CYS A 165 -20.01 5.89 3.74
CA CYS A 165 -20.76 4.67 3.96
C CYS A 165 -21.52 4.90 5.31
N GLN A 166 -22.78 5.35 5.26
CA GLN A 166 -23.65 5.48 6.44
C GLN A 166 -24.17 4.08 6.74
N HIS A 167 -23.98 3.64 7.98
CA HIS A 167 -24.38 2.34 8.49
C HIS A 167 -25.31 2.51 9.68
#